data_AF-A0A371GAN5-F1
#
_entry.id   AF-A0A371GAN5-F1
#
_cell.length_a   1.000
_cell.length_b   1.000
_cell.length_c   1.000
_cell.angle_alpha   90.00
_cell.angle_beta   90.00
_cell.angle_gamma   90.00
#
_symmetry.space_group_name_H-M   'P 1'
#
loop_
_entity.id
_entity.type
_entity.pdbx_description
1 polymer ?
#
loop_
_entity_poly.entity_id
_entity_poly.type
_entity_poly.pdbx_seq_one_letter_code
_entity_poly.pdbx_strand_id
1 'polypeptide(L)' 'MLAHCMTISSSDDLPANFVFGDSLVDVGNNNYLVSLSKANYLPNGIDFGRPTGRFTNGRTIVDIIGKI' A
#
# COMPACT_ATOMS: atom_id res chain seq x y z
N MET A 1 1.33 1.73 14.23
CA MET A 1 1.56 0.31 14.57
C MET A 1 0.23 -0.42 14.71
N LEU A 2 -0.46 -0.61 13.59
CA LEU A 2 -1.41 -1.71 13.34
C LEU A 2 -1.89 -1.54 11.90
N ALA A 3 -1.57 -2.53 11.07
CA ALA A 3 -2.18 -2.69 9.76
C ALA A 3 -3.08 -3.93 9.83
N HIS A 4 -4.33 -3.78 9.44
CA HIS A 4 -5.32 -4.84 9.40
C HIS A 4 -5.76 -5.05 7.96
N CYS A 5 -5.67 -6.30 7.51
CA CYS A 5 -6.16 -6.73 6.20
C CYS A 5 -7.32 -7.69 6.43
N MET A 6 -8.51 -7.33 5.95
CA MET A 6 -9.70 -8.18 5.99
C MET A 6 -9.98 -8.69 4.58
N THR A 7 -9.97 -10.01 4.42
CA THR A 7 -10.37 -10.67 3.17
C THR A 7 -11.84 -11.05 3.25
N ILE A 8 -12.62 -10.65 2.25
CA ILE A 8 -14.02 -11.06 2.09
C ILE A 8 -14.09 -11.96 0.85
N SER A 9 -14.68 -13.14 1.01
CA SER A 9 -14.94 -14.10 -0.06
C SER A 9 -16.40 -14.55 0.00
N SER A 10 -17.16 -14.34 -1.07
CA SER A 10 -18.45 -14.99 -1.29
C SER A 10 -18.25 -16.21 -2.20
N SER A 11 -19.21 -17.13 -2.23
CA SER A 11 -19.11 -18.38 -3.01
C SER A 11 -18.96 -18.16 -4.52
N ASP A 12 -19.35 -16.99 -5.03
CA ASP A 12 -19.37 -16.66 -6.47
C ASP A 12 -18.52 -15.42 -6.84
N ASP A 13 -17.93 -14.70 -5.87
CA ASP A 13 -17.05 -13.55 -6.15
C ASP A 13 -15.57 -13.86 -5.93
N LEU A 14 -14.73 -13.19 -6.73
CA LEU A 14 -13.29 -13.11 -6.48
C LEU A 14 -13.03 -12.49 -5.09
N PRO A 15 -12.08 -13.03 -4.31
CA PRO A 15 -11.79 -12.51 -2.98
C PRO A 15 -11.29 -11.07 -3.05
N ALA A 16 -11.85 -10.21 -2.19
CA ALA A 16 -11.45 -8.82 -2.06
C ALA A 16 -10.73 -8.57 -0.72
N ASN A 17 -9.65 -7.80 -0.76
CA ASN A 17 -8.89 -7.41 0.44
C ASN A 17 -9.14 -5.94 0.77
N PHE A 18 -9.63 -5.69 1.98
CA PHE A 18 -9.78 -4.35 2.55
C PHE A 18 -8.66 -4.12 3.57
N VAL A 19 -7.87 -3.08 3.34
CA VAL A 19 -6.63 -2.83 4.06
C VAL A 19 -6.72 -1.50 4.78
N PHE A 20 -6.60 -1.55 6.10
CA PHE A 20 -6.61 -0.40 6.98
C PHE A 20 -5.29 -0.35 7.74
N GLY A 21 -4.66 0.82 7.85
CA GLY A 21 -3.40 0.92 8.58
C GLY A 21 -2.74 2.27 8.44
N ASP A 22 -1.43 2.26 8.63
CA ASP A 22 -0.55 3.41 8.53
C ASP A 22 0.34 3.32 7.28
N SER A 23 1.49 4.01 7.31
CA SER A 23 2.44 4.07 6.19
C SER A 23 2.93 2.69 5.71
N LEU A 24 2.89 1.64 6.54
CA LEU A 24 3.35 0.31 6.17
C LEU A 24 2.49 -0.37 5.09
N VAL A 25 1.25 0.10 4.91
CA VAL A 25 0.31 -0.43 3.92
C VAL A 25 -0.21 0.65 2.95
N ASP A 26 0.33 1.86 3.04
CA ASP A 26 -0.02 2.93 2.12
C ASP A 26 0.64 2.69 0.74
N VAL A 27 -0.18 2.74 -0.30
CA VAL A 27 0.22 2.60 -1.70
C VAL A 27 0.11 3.93 -2.47
N GLY A 28 0.00 5.04 -1.75
CA GLY A 28 -0.03 6.40 -2.31
C GLY A 28 -1.31 7.16 -2.01
N ASN A 29 -2.17 6.68 -1.10
CA ASN A 29 -3.40 7.36 -0.70
C ASN A 29 -3.12 8.76 -0.18
N ASN A 30 -2.02 8.93 0.57
CA ASN A 30 -1.63 10.23 1.12
C ASN A 30 -1.27 11.29 0.06
N ASN A 31 -1.00 10.90 -1.18
CA ASN A 31 -0.72 11.86 -2.25
C ASN A 31 -1.92 12.78 -2.54
N TYR A 32 -3.13 12.29 -2.26
CA TYR A 32 -4.41 12.98 -2.44
C TYR A 32 -4.86 13.80 -1.23
N LEU A 33 -4.10 13.75 -0.13
CA LEU A 33 -4.39 14.49 1.10
C LEU A 33 -3.45 15.69 1.26
N VAL A 34 -3.90 16.72 1.97
CA VAL A 34 -3.05 17.84 2.41
C VAL A 34 -2.26 17.37 3.63
N SER A 35 -1.13 16.70 3.37
CA SER A 35 -0.26 16.11 4.39
C SER A 35 1.21 16.22 3.96
N LEU A 36 2.09 16.29 4.96
CA LEU A 36 3.54 16.15 4.76
C LEU A 36 3.96 14.68 4.59
N SER A 37 3.11 13.74 5.03
CA SER A 37 3.38 12.31 4.99
C SER A 37 3.08 11.75 3.60
N LYS A 38 3.88 12.12 2.59
CA LYS A 38 3.77 11.59 1.23
C LYS A 38 4.98 10.71 0.92
N ALA A 39 4.79 9.70 0.08
CA ALA A 39 5.86 8.82 -0.41
C ALA A 39 6.01 8.87 -1.94
N ASN A 40 5.70 10.03 -2.52
CA ASN A 40 5.84 10.31 -3.96
C ASN A 40 7.16 11.04 -4.30
N TYR A 41 8.17 10.93 -3.45
CA TYR A 41 9.50 11.49 -3.64
C TYR A 41 10.58 10.51 -3.16
N LEU A 42 11.81 10.72 -3.65
CA LEU A 42 12.99 9.93 -3.28
C LEU A 42 13.31 10.08 -1.78
N PRO A 43 13.78 9.03 -1.09
CA PRO A 43 14.32 7.79 -1.66
C PRO A 43 13.30 6.67 -1.92
N ASN A 44 12.02 6.87 -1.58
CA ASN A 44 11.01 5.83 -1.71
C ASN A 44 10.87 5.35 -3.16
N GLY A 45 10.85 4.03 -3.35
CA GLY A 45 10.75 3.41 -4.68
C GLY A 45 12.02 3.44 -5.53
N ILE A 46 13.20 3.71 -4.95
CA ILE A 46 14.46 3.74 -5.71
C ILE A 46 14.75 2.39 -6.41
N ASP A 47 14.44 1.26 -5.78
CA ASP A 47 14.62 -0.07 -6.38
C ASP A 47 13.62 -0.34 -7.53
N PHE A 48 12.54 0.45 -7.63
CA PHE A 48 11.62 0.48 -8.78
C PHE A 48 11.99 1.55 -9.83
N GLY A 49 13.05 2.33 -9.60
CA GLY A 49 13.49 3.43 -10.46
C GLY A 49 12.59 4.67 -10.45
N ARG A 50 11.55 4.71 -9.61
CA ARG A 50 10.66 5.87 -9.44
C ARG A 50 9.90 5.83 -8.11
N PRO A 51 9.48 6.97 -7.53
CA PRO A 51 8.57 6.97 -6.41
C PRO A 51 7.26 6.27 -6.73
N THR A 52 6.87 5.33 -5.86
CA THR A 52 5.69 4.47 -6.05
C THR A 52 4.50 4.86 -5.19
N GLY A 53 4.65 5.82 -4.28
CA GLY A 53 3.64 6.14 -3.27
C GLY A 53 3.69 5.22 -2.04
N ARG A 54 4.56 4.21 -2.02
CA ARG A 54 4.81 3.33 -0.87
C ARG A 54 5.96 3.87 -0.05
N PHE A 55 5.89 3.78 1.28
CA PHE A 55 6.97 4.17 2.20
C PHE A 55 8.09 3.10 2.28
N THR A 56 8.46 2.54 1.13
CA THR A 56 9.47 1.49 0.99
C THR A 56 10.04 1.52 -0.43
N ASN A 57 11.19 0.86 -0.61
CA ASN A 57 11.77 0.63 -1.92
C ASN A 57 11.22 -0.63 -2.60
N GLY A 58 10.52 -1.49 -1.86
CA GLY A 58 9.97 -2.75 -2.34
C GLY A 58 8.44 -2.82 -2.29
N ARG A 59 7.92 -4.04 -2.46
CA ARG A 59 6.51 -4.34 -2.26
C ARG A 59 6.18 -4.37 -0.77
N THR A 60 5.03 -3.84 -0.39
CA THR A 60 4.49 -3.98 0.96
C THR A 60 3.95 -5.41 1.17
N ILE A 61 3.67 -5.79 2.42
CA ILE A 61 3.05 -7.09 2.72
C ILE A 61 1.70 -7.24 1.99
N VAL A 62 0.94 -6.16 1.88
CA VAL A 62 -0.35 -6.13 1.16
C VAL A 62 -0.16 -6.37 -0.33
N ASP A 63 0.91 -5.83 -0.92
CA ASP A 63 1.20 -6.09 -2.33
C ASP A 63 1.54 -7.57 -2.59
N ILE A 64 2.25 -8.20 -1.66
CA ILE A 64 2.59 -9.62 -1.73
C ILE A 64 1.32 -10.48 -1.62
N ILE A 65 0.43 -10.16 -0.67
CA ILE A 65 -0.84 -10.88 -0.46
C ILE A 65 -1.79 -10.68 -1.66
N GLY A 66 -1.89 -9.45 -2.15
CA GLY A 66 -2.74 -9.08 -3.29
C GLY A 66 -2.16 -9.46 -4.66
N LYS A 67 -0.89 -9.88 -4.71
CA LYS A 67 -0.13 -10.18 -5.94
C LYS A 67 -0.14 -9.01 -6.94
N ILE A 68 -0.03 -7.79 -6.42
CA ILE A 68 0.02 -6.53 -7.19
C ILE A 68 1.46 -6.01 -7.31
#